data_AF-B4WYP3-F1
#
_entry.id   AF-B4WYP3-F1
#
_cell.length_a   1.000
_cell.length_b   1.000
_cell.length_c   1.000
_cell.angle_alpha   90.00
_cell.angle_beta   90.00
_cell.angle_gamma   90.00
#
_symmetry.space_group_name_H-M   'P 1'
#
loop_
_entity.id
_entity.type
_entity.pdbx_description
1 polymer ?
#
loop_
_entity_poly.entity_id
_entity_poly.type
_entity_poly.pdbx_seq_one_letter_code
_entity_poly.pdbx_strand_id
1 'polypeptide(L)'
;MEGGKIHIDGSRTKPSKAVQPGQTVTITKGTEHFEVIVRDLSSKRGPAKVAQTLYEETPESVAKWDSYSGRALSGTPAAIGNPQGYSTSKTQPPRRSHTLPLTLQTLTDKLYQVRHIWALISFSLGLSSYFLVERQPWLAAVLTGLLVFSWLLLLTEGIWQNKVIGTRFDGLPQGMLKLLLQAVHQEAFFFSLPFVLLQWSGGAEYIFFTTLVVSAAAISIIDPVYFWLARHRALYFGFHAWALFVALLVLLPLIFHWGTDSALAWAGWLTALFALPSFWRFGGPRKWFRWLGLILVSCLIALSPRWLAPLVPPLTLSLQERAVALSFNRAERKPLVSGEVFSADEVAGGLYAYTAIKAPLGLGQEVYHYWFRDGEQVDRIPLKVFGGRESGFRTWSHKRHIPVPSEGRWRVEVRTGDNQIIGVMRFTITP
;
A
#
# COMPACT_ATOMS: atom_id res chain seq x y z
N MET A 1 11.37 25.60 -34.00
CA MET A 1 12.81 25.32 -34.23
C MET A 1 13.64 26.55 -33.86
N GLU A 2 13.55 27.05 -32.64
CA GLU A 2 14.37 28.20 -32.22
C GLU A 2 15.73 27.71 -31.71
N GLY A 3 16.81 28.37 -32.17
CA GLY A 3 18.18 28.16 -31.70
C GLY A 3 19.18 27.50 -32.66
N GLY A 4 18.88 27.33 -33.95
CA GLY A 4 19.87 26.81 -34.93
C GLY A 4 20.24 25.34 -34.76
N LYS A 5 19.43 24.58 -34.01
CA LYS A 5 19.67 23.17 -33.63
C LYS A 5 19.32 22.16 -34.73
N ILE A 6 18.81 22.62 -35.87
CA ILE A 6 18.40 21.75 -36.99
C ILE A 6 18.94 22.35 -38.28
N HIS A 7 19.68 21.54 -39.03
CA HIS A 7 20.17 21.84 -40.37
C HIS A 7 19.58 20.82 -41.35
N ILE A 8 19.28 21.26 -42.57
CA ILE A 8 18.85 20.40 -43.68
C ILE A 8 19.87 20.61 -44.79
N ASP A 9 20.51 19.54 -45.24
CA ASP A 9 21.59 19.53 -46.24
C ASP A 9 22.71 20.52 -45.86
N GLY A 10 23.12 20.49 -44.58
CA GLY A 10 24.15 21.36 -44.02
C GLY A 10 23.76 22.83 -43.81
N SER A 11 22.57 23.25 -44.22
CA SER A 11 22.11 24.65 -44.13
C SER A 11 21.09 24.87 -43.01
N ARG A 12 21.18 26.01 -42.32
CA ARG A 12 20.21 26.39 -41.27
C ARG A 12 18.81 26.50 -41.89
N THR A 13 17.83 25.86 -41.26
CA THR A 13 16.47 25.81 -41.78
C THR A 13 15.48 26.64 -40.94
N LYS A 14 14.40 27.12 -41.58
CA LYS A 14 13.25 27.74 -40.91
C LYS A 14 12.19 26.66 -40.62
N PRO A 15 11.36 26.80 -39.57
CA PRO A 15 10.33 25.81 -39.22
C PRO A 15 9.35 25.46 -40.35
N SER A 16 9.12 26.38 -41.30
CA SER A 16 8.19 26.21 -42.42
C SER A 16 8.82 25.56 -43.65
N LYS A 17 10.13 25.24 -43.66
CA LYS A 17 10.77 24.58 -44.80
C LYS A 17 10.24 23.15 -44.91
N ALA A 18 9.65 22.81 -46.05
CA ALA A 18 9.23 21.46 -46.34
C ALA A 18 10.46 20.53 -46.41
N VAL A 19 10.38 19.40 -45.71
CA VAL A 19 11.37 18.32 -45.75
C VAL A 19 10.95 17.33 -46.83
N GLN A 20 11.90 16.76 -47.57
CA GLN A 20 11.66 15.75 -48.60
C GLN A 20 12.42 14.45 -48.27
N PRO A 21 11.91 13.28 -48.68
CA PRO A 21 12.69 12.04 -48.66
C PRO A 21 14.01 12.20 -49.43
N GLY A 22 15.06 11.59 -48.92
CA GLY A 22 16.43 11.68 -49.45
C GLY A 22 17.26 12.82 -48.86
N GLN A 23 16.66 13.79 -48.18
CA GLN A 23 17.42 14.89 -47.57
C GLN A 23 18.11 14.47 -46.27
N THR A 24 19.26 15.10 -46.00
CA THR A 24 20.01 14.89 -44.77
C THR A 24 19.65 15.95 -43.73
N VAL A 25 19.18 15.51 -42.57
CA VAL A 25 18.79 16.37 -41.46
C VAL A 25 19.77 16.18 -40.31
N THR A 26 20.47 17.26 -39.96
CA THR A 26 21.35 17.29 -38.79
C THR A 26 20.60 17.87 -37.60
N ILE A 27 20.53 17.13 -36.50
CA ILE A 27 19.79 17.50 -35.29
C ILE A 27 20.76 17.58 -34.12
N THR A 28 20.77 18.72 -33.43
CA THR A 28 21.52 18.92 -32.19
C THR A 28 20.57 18.90 -30.99
N LYS A 29 20.72 17.91 -30.12
CA LYS A 29 19.89 17.72 -28.92
C LYS A 29 20.78 17.67 -27.69
N GLY A 30 20.92 18.80 -27.00
CA GLY A 30 21.87 18.91 -25.89
C GLY A 30 23.30 18.85 -26.43
N THR A 31 24.07 17.83 -26.02
CA THR A 31 25.42 17.52 -26.53
C THR A 31 25.43 16.49 -27.65
N GLU A 32 24.27 15.95 -28.02
CA GLU A 32 24.15 14.88 -29.02
C GLU A 32 23.95 15.50 -30.41
N HIS A 33 24.66 14.95 -31.39
CA HIS A 33 24.54 15.30 -32.80
C HIS A 33 24.08 14.06 -33.56
N PHE A 34 22.95 14.19 -34.27
CA PHE A 34 22.41 13.15 -35.13
C PHE A 34 22.44 13.65 -36.56
N GLU A 35 22.81 12.79 -37.49
CA GLU A 35 22.68 13.04 -38.92
C GLU A 35 21.87 11.91 -39.55
N VAL A 36 20.67 12.26 -40.00
CA VAL A 36 19.70 11.28 -40.51
C VAL A 36 19.28 11.61 -41.93
N ILE A 37 19.14 10.59 -42.76
CA ILE A 37 18.55 10.65 -44.08
C ILE A 37 17.05 10.40 -43.93
N VAL A 38 16.24 11.30 -44.46
CA VAL A 38 14.78 11.15 -44.45
C VAL A 38 14.39 10.06 -45.44
N ARG A 39 13.68 9.02 -45.00
CA ARG A 39 13.24 7.92 -45.86
C ARG A 39 11.82 8.11 -46.37
N ASP A 40 10.93 8.66 -45.53
CA ASP A 40 9.55 8.93 -45.90
C ASP A 40 8.95 10.02 -44.98
N LEU A 41 7.78 10.55 -45.32
CA LEU A 41 7.10 11.60 -44.57
C LEU A 41 5.74 11.12 -44.04
N SER A 42 5.41 11.50 -42.81
CA SER A 42 4.07 11.31 -42.24
C SER A 42 3.50 12.64 -41.74
N SER A 43 2.25 12.92 -42.07
CA SER A 43 1.51 14.08 -41.55
C SER A 43 0.97 13.87 -40.13
N LYS A 44 1.05 12.63 -39.60
CA LYS A 44 0.57 12.27 -38.26
C LYS A 44 1.68 11.65 -37.43
N ARG A 45 1.78 12.06 -36.17
CA ARG A 45 2.70 11.46 -35.20
C ARG A 45 2.20 10.06 -34.81
N GLY A 46 2.98 9.02 -35.12
CA GLY A 46 2.63 7.62 -34.85
C GLY A 46 3.44 6.98 -33.70
N PRO A 47 3.19 5.68 -33.44
CA PRO A 47 3.99 4.87 -32.51
C PRO A 47 5.47 4.85 -32.88
N ALA A 48 6.36 4.68 -31.88
CA ALA A 48 7.82 4.78 -32.06
C ALA A 48 8.37 3.90 -33.19
N LYS A 49 7.86 2.66 -33.33
CA LYS A 49 8.28 1.71 -34.37
C LYS A 49 7.93 2.19 -35.79
N VAL A 50 6.83 2.92 -35.95
CA VAL A 50 6.40 3.50 -37.23
C VAL A 50 7.15 4.81 -37.52
N ALA A 51 7.45 5.60 -36.49
CA ALA A 51 8.24 6.82 -36.67
C ALA A 51 9.70 6.51 -37.09
N GLN A 52 10.26 5.39 -36.63
CA GLN A 52 11.62 4.97 -36.95
C GLN A 52 11.79 4.57 -38.42
N THR A 53 10.74 4.12 -39.11
CA THR A 53 10.84 3.78 -40.54
C THR A 53 10.93 5.02 -41.44
N LEU A 54 10.72 6.21 -40.90
CA LEU A 54 10.72 7.47 -41.67
C LEU A 54 12.12 8.06 -41.85
N TYR A 55 13.15 7.52 -41.22
CA TYR A 55 14.52 8.02 -41.34
C TYR A 55 15.56 6.92 -41.10
N GLU A 56 16.78 7.16 -41.58
CA GLU A 56 17.93 6.28 -41.36
C GLU A 56 19.14 7.12 -40.95
N GLU A 57 19.87 6.71 -39.92
CA GLU A 57 21.07 7.42 -39.46
C GLU A 57 22.27 7.14 -40.37
N THR A 58 23.08 8.16 -40.69
CA THR A 58 24.23 7.97 -41.58
C THR A 58 25.30 7.09 -40.92
N PRO A 59 26.03 6.26 -41.68
CA PRO A 59 27.14 5.47 -41.16
C PRO A 59 28.21 6.33 -40.45
N GLU A 60 28.40 7.57 -40.90
CA GLU A 60 29.34 8.53 -40.33
C GLU A 60 28.88 9.07 -38.96
N SER A 61 27.58 9.30 -38.79
CA SER A 61 26.98 9.63 -37.49
C SER A 61 27.20 8.47 -36.53
N VAL A 62 26.85 7.25 -36.94
CA VAL A 62 27.05 6.02 -36.17
C VAL A 62 28.53 5.80 -35.81
N ALA A 63 29.45 6.00 -36.76
CA ALA A 63 30.89 5.84 -36.52
C ALA A 63 31.48 6.91 -35.59
N LYS A 64 30.99 8.17 -35.67
CA LYS A 64 31.36 9.22 -34.71
C LYS A 64 30.96 8.81 -33.29
N TRP A 65 29.78 8.22 -33.11
CA TRP A 65 29.36 7.64 -31.83
C TRP A 65 30.27 6.50 -31.36
N ASP A 66 30.61 5.56 -32.25
CA ASP A 66 31.51 4.45 -31.92
C ASP A 66 32.89 4.94 -31.47
N SER A 67 33.43 5.99 -32.11
CA SER A 67 34.72 6.60 -31.75
C SER A 67 34.71 7.29 -30.38
N TYR A 68 33.60 7.91 -29.97
CA TYR A 68 33.43 8.46 -28.62
C TYR A 68 33.29 7.35 -27.56
N SER A 69 32.73 6.19 -27.92
CA SER A 69 32.55 5.05 -27.02
C SER A 69 33.84 4.23 -26.82
N GLY A 70 34.67 4.09 -27.86
CA GLY A 70 35.92 3.32 -27.81
C GLY A 70 37.04 3.97 -26.99
N ARG A 71 37.07 5.30 -26.91
CA ARG A 71 38.09 6.06 -26.16
C ARG A 71 37.88 6.04 -24.64
N ALA A 72 36.71 5.61 -24.16
CA ALA A 72 36.39 5.49 -22.73
C ALA A 72 36.78 4.12 -22.14
N LEU A 73 37.11 3.13 -22.97
CA LEU A 73 37.40 1.74 -22.56
C LEU A 73 38.90 1.41 -22.55
N SER A 74 39.78 2.34 -22.93
CA SER A 74 41.23 2.14 -22.96
C SER A 74 42.01 3.30 -22.32
N GLY A 75 42.45 3.11 -21.08
CA GLY A 75 43.66 3.76 -20.55
C GLY A 75 43.53 4.59 -19.26
N THR A 76 44.14 4.08 -18.19
CA THR A 76 44.80 4.84 -17.09
C THR A 76 46.29 4.41 -17.15
N PRO A 77 47.35 5.15 -16.72
CA PRO A 77 47.39 6.30 -15.79
C PRO A 77 48.36 7.45 -16.20
N ALA A 78 48.33 8.57 -15.47
CA ALA A 78 49.50 9.29 -14.90
C ALA A 78 49.22 10.77 -14.64
N ALA A 79 49.80 11.26 -13.55
CA ALA A 79 49.81 12.63 -13.08
C ALA A 79 50.49 13.61 -14.05
N ILE A 80 50.03 14.87 -14.05
CA ILE A 80 50.79 16.13 -14.08
C ILE A 80 49.79 17.30 -14.00
N GLY A 81 50.03 18.24 -13.05
CA GLY A 81 49.71 19.67 -13.16
C GLY A 81 48.25 20.12 -13.29
N ASN A 82 47.66 20.60 -12.20
CA ASN A 82 46.53 21.52 -12.25
C ASN A 82 47.09 22.96 -12.14
N PRO A 83 46.68 23.89 -13.02
CA PRO A 83 45.81 24.91 -12.47
C PRO A 83 44.59 25.22 -13.35
N GLN A 84 43.51 25.57 -12.65
CA GLN A 84 42.32 26.28 -13.09
C GLN A 84 41.22 25.46 -13.81
N GLY A 85 40.29 24.99 -12.98
CA GLY A 85 38.92 25.48 -13.06
C GLY A 85 38.13 25.12 -14.32
N TYR A 86 37.77 23.84 -14.47
CA TYR A 86 36.55 23.47 -15.18
C TYR A 86 35.78 22.44 -14.35
N SER A 87 34.55 22.81 -13.98
CA SER A 87 33.57 21.96 -13.30
C SER A 87 33.30 20.71 -14.14
N THR A 88 33.74 19.53 -13.68
CA THR A 88 33.35 18.26 -14.28
C THR A 88 31.87 17.99 -13.99
N SER A 89 30.98 18.40 -14.89
CA SER A 89 29.63 17.83 -14.93
C SER A 89 29.80 16.35 -15.21
N LYS A 90 29.43 15.49 -14.25
CA LYS A 90 29.40 14.03 -14.44
C LYS A 90 28.59 13.70 -15.69
N THR A 91 29.28 13.38 -16.78
CA THR A 91 28.70 12.90 -18.03
C THR A 91 28.09 11.54 -17.73
N GLN A 92 26.76 11.49 -17.65
CA GLN A 92 26.01 10.24 -17.56
C GLN A 92 25.99 9.62 -18.96
N PRO A 93 26.41 8.36 -19.15
CA PRO A 93 26.49 7.76 -20.48
C PRO A 93 25.10 7.70 -21.14
N PRO A 94 25.00 7.84 -22.48
CA PRO A 94 23.73 7.73 -23.18
C PRO A 94 23.18 6.31 -23.02
N ARG A 95 21.88 6.20 -22.72
CA ARG A 95 21.17 4.91 -22.61
C ARG A 95 21.17 4.23 -23.97
N ARG A 96 21.85 3.08 -24.09
CA ARG A 96 21.69 2.15 -25.22
C ARG A 96 20.20 1.82 -25.38
N SER A 97 19.64 2.01 -26.57
CA SER A 97 18.30 1.53 -26.90
C SER A 97 18.35 0.02 -27.18
N HIS A 98 18.55 -0.77 -26.13
CA HIS A 98 18.33 -2.22 -26.24
C HIS A 98 16.82 -2.46 -26.33
N THR A 99 16.34 -2.78 -27.53
CA THR A 99 14.99 -3.33 -27.71
C THR A 99 14.94 -4.69 -27.04
N LEU A 100 14.00 -4.87 -26.11
CA LEU A 100 13.79 -6.15 -25.42
C LEU A 100 13.65 -7.30 -26.43
N PRO A 101 14.13 -8.51 -26.10
CA PRO A 101 13.79 -9.73 -26.82
C PRO A 101 12.27 -9.82 -27.07
N LEU A 102 11.86 -10.22 -28.28
CA LEU A 102 10.45 -10.32 -28.69
C LEU A 102 9.58 -11.17 -27.73
N THR A 103 10.18 -12.18 -27.11
CA THR A 103 9.54 -13.03 -26.09
C THR A 103 9.18 -12.27 -24.81
N LEU A 104 10.03 -11.33 -24.37
CA LEU A 104 9.76 -10.50 -23.19
C LEU A 104 8.73 -9.41 -23.50
N GLN A 105 8.68 -8.90 -24.73
CA GLN A 105 7.65 -7.96 -25.17
C GLN A 105 6.27 -8.60 -25.18
N THR A 106 6.14 -9.79 -25.80
CA THR A 106 4.86 -10.53 -25.83
C THR A 106 4.37 -10.93 -24.44
N LEU A 107 5.28 -11.32 -23.54
CA LEU A 107 4.94 -11.54 -22.12
C LEU A 107 4.44 -10.25 -21.45
N THR A 108 5.08 -9.12 -21.73
CA THR A 108 4.71 -7.81 -21.18
C THR A 108 3.30 -7.39 -21.60
N ASP A 109 2.99 -7.53 -22.89
CA ASP A 109 1.69 -7.17 -23.43
C ASP A 109 0.58 -8.06 -22.87
N LYS A 110 0.84 -9.38 -22.76
CA LYS A 110 -0.09 -10.32 -22.11
C LYS A 110 -0.34 -9.97 -20.65
N LEU A 111 0.72 -9.68 -19.87
CA LEU A 111 0.59 -9.26 -18.48
C LEU A 111 -0.23 -7.97 -18.33
N TYR A 112 -0.03 -7.00 -19.23
CA TYR A 112 -0.80 -5.76 -19.24
C TYR A 112 -2.29 -5.98 -19.53
N GLN A 113 -2.62 -6.91 -20.44
CA GLN A 113 -4.01 -7.27 -20.76
C GLN A 113 -4.72 -7.92 -19.57
N VAL A 114 -4.03 -8.81 -18.84
CA VAL A 114 -4.63 -9.55 -17.72
C VAL A 114 -4.52 -8.85 -16.37
N ARG A 115 -3.90 -7.66 -16.29
CA ARG A 115 -3.57 -7.03 -15.00
C ARG A 115 -4.76 -6.79 -14.08
N HIS A 116 -5.96 -6.54 -14.62
CA HIS A 116 -7.15 -6.31 -13.79
C HIS A 116 -7.64 -7.60 -13.10
N ILE A 117 -7.30 -8.76 -13.65
CA ILE A 117 -7.58 -10.07 -13.03
C ILE A 117 -6.78 -10.23 -11.74
N TRP A 118 -5.61 -9.59 -11.64
CA TRP A 118 -4.77 -9.66 -10.45
C TRP A 118 -5.50 -9.21 -9.19
N ALA A 119 -6.22 -8.09 -9.24
CA ALA A 119 -7.01 -7.62 -8.11
C ALA A 119 -8.10 -8.63 -7.67
N LEU A 120 -8.75 -9.31 -8.63
CA LEU A 120 -9.73 -10.35 -8.33
C LEU A 120 -9.09 -11.58 -7.68
N ILE A 121 -7.92 -11.99 -8.16
CA ILE A 121 -7.13 -13.08 -7.57
C ILE A 121 -6.73 -12.70 -6.14
N SER A 122 -6.16 -11.52 -5.94
CA SER A 122 -5.74 -11.05 -4.61
C SER A 122 -6.90 -10.93 -3.63
N PHE A 123 -8.06 -10.44 -4.08
CA PHE A 123 -9.27 -10.41 -3.26
C PHE A 123 -9.75 -11.81 -2.90
N SER A 124 -9.77 -12.72 -3.88
CA SER A 124 -10.16 -14.12 -3.65
C SER A 124 -9.21 -14.80 -2.66
N LEU A 125 -7.90 -14.57 -2.79
CA LEU A 125 -6.89 -15.06 -1.84
C LEU A 125 -7.10 -14.49 -0.44
N GLY A 126 -7.40 -13.19 -0.33
CA GLY A 126 -7.73 -12.56 0.95
C GLY A 126 -8.97 -13.18 1.60
N LEU A 127 -10.03 -13.38 0.81
CA LEU A 127 -11.29 -13.97 1.27
C LEU A 127 -11.09 -15.44 1.68
N SER A 128 -10.36 -16.22 0.89
CA SER A 128 -9.98 -17.58 1.23
C SER A 128 -9.13 -17.62 2.50
N SER A 129 -8.12 -16.75 2.64
CA SER A 129 -7.27 -16.66 3.83
C SER A 129 -8.09 -16.38 5.09
N TYR A 130 -9.05 -15.45 5.02
CA TYR A 130 -9.95 -15.12 6.13
C TYR A 130 -10.72 -16.33 6.65
N PHE A 131 -11.29 -17.15 5.76
CA PHE A 131 -12.05 -18.35 6.16
C PHE A 131 -11.17 -19.56 6.49
N LEU A 132 -9.98 -19.65 5.87
CA LEU A 132 -9.04 -20.75 6.08
C LEU A 132 -8.21 -20.60 7.35
N VAL A 133 -8.03 -19.40 7.90
CA VAL A 133 -7.12 -19.18 9.04
C VAL A 133 -7.43 -20.10 10.23
N GLU A 134 -8.70 -20.43 10.46
CA GLU A 134 -9.13 -21.34 11.52
C GLU A 134 -8.98 -22.81 11.15
N ARG A 135 -9.17 -23.14 9.87
CA ARG A 135 -9.27 -24.54 9.41
C ARG A 135 -7.93 -25.10 8.95
N GLN A 136 -7.06 -24.25 8.39
CA GLN A 136 -5.78 -24.62 7.77
C GLN A 136 -4.74 -23.48 7.93
N PRO A 137 -4.19 -23.27 9.14
CA PRO A 137 -3.30 -22.16 9.44
C PRO A 137 -2.00 -22.16 8.61
N TRP A 138 -1.49 -23.34 8.22
CA TRP A 138 -0.30 -23.44 7.37
C TRP A 138 -0.53 -22.85 5.96
N LEU A 139 -1.72 -23.03 5.39
CA LEU A 139 -2.04 -22.52 4.06
C LEU A 139 -2.17 -20.99 4.10
N ALA A 140 -2.79 -20.45 5.15
CA ALA A 140 -2.80 -19.02 5.41
C ALA A 140 -1.38 -18.46 5.57
N ALA A 141 -0.47 -19.18 6.23
CA ALA A 141 0.92 -18.79 6.37
C ALA A 141 1.69 -18.80 5.03
N VAL A 142 1.45 -19.79 4.15
CA VAL A 142 2.06 -19.83 2.80
C VAL A 142 1.58 -18.66 1.95
N LEU A 143 0.27 -18.41 1.91
CA LEU A 143 -0.31 -17.28 1.17
C LEU A 143 0.24 -15.94 1.69
N THR A 144 0.35 -15.82 3.00
CA THR A 144 0.96 -14.66 3.67
C THR A 144 2.46 -14.53 3.34
N GLY A 145 3.19 -15.64 3.31
CA GLY A 145 4.62 -15.65 2.95
C GLY A 145 4.88 -15.21 1.51
N LEU A 146 4.02 -15.60 0.57
CA LEU A 146 4.07 -15.13 -0.81
C LEU A 146 3.88 -13.61 -0.91
N LEU A 147 2.94 -13.05 -0.12
CA LEU A 147 2.70 -11.61 -0.04
C LEU A 147 3.89 -10.87 0.58
N VAL A 148 4.48 -11.37 1.67
CA VAL A 148 5.69 -10.76 2.25
C VAL A 148 6.86 -10.80 1.25
N PHE A 149 6.99 -11.90 0.51
CA PHE A 149 8.03 -12.04 -0.51
C PHE A 149 7.86 -11.03 -1.66
N SER A 150 6.63 -10.82 -2.16
CA SER A 150 6.36 -9.81 -3.19
C SER A 150 6.72 -8.40 -2.71
N TRP A 151 6.49 -8.12 -1.42
CA TRP A 151 6.88 -6.88 -0.75
C TRP A 151 8.40 -6.70 -0.57
N LEU A 152 9.14 -7.74 -0.16
CA LEU A 152 10.61 -7.68 -0.07
C LEU A 152 11.25 -7.41 -1.45
N LEU A 153 10.62 -7.94 -2.51
CA LEU A 153 11.05 -7.70 -3.89
C LEU A 153 10.87 -6.23 -4.30
N LEU A 154 9.87 -5.53 -3.75
CA LEU A 154 9.70 -4.09 -3.95
C LEU A 154 10.72 -3.23 -3.20
N LEU A 155 11.06 -3.57 -1.95
CA LEU A 155 12.07 -2.82 -1.19
C LEU A 155 13.44 -2.84 -1.86
N THR A 156 13.67 -3.87 -2.68
CA THR A 156 14.89 -4.05 -3.45
C THR A 156 14.82 -3.41 -4.85
N GLU A 157 13.73 -2.72 -5.23
CA GLU A 157 13.52 -2.11 -6.56
C GLU A 157 14.73 -1.30 -7.02
N GLY A 158 15.21 -0.37 -6.19
CA GLY A 158 16.35 0.48 -6.53
C GLY A 158 17.67 -0.28 -6.72
N ILE A 159 17.80 -1.44 -6.07
CA ILE A 159 18.96 -2.34 -6.20
C ILE A 159 18.86 -3.11 -7.52
N TRP A 160 17.68 -3.66 -7.82
CA TRP A 160 17.41 -4.38 -9.07
C TRP A 160 17.56 -3.47 -10.28
N GLN A 161 16.99 -2.27 -10.26
CA GLN A 161 17.14 -1.29 -11.35
C GLN A 161 18.62 -1.01 -11.66
N ASN A 162 19.45 -0.84 -10.64
CA ASN A 162 20.88 -0.54 -10.83
C ASN A 162 21.69 -1.76 -11.27
N LYS A 163 21.34 -2.98 -10.84
CA LYS A 163 22.02 -4.23 -11.23
C LYS A 163 21.63 -4.74 -12.61
N VAL A 164 20.45 -4.38 -13.11
CA VAL A 164 19.94 -4.82 -14.41
C VAL A 164 20.58 -4.03 -15.57
N ILE A 165 21.10 -2.82 -15.30
CA ILE A 165 21.84 -2.01 -16.28
C ILE A 165 23.05 -2.80 -16.79
N GLY A 166 23.17 -2.95 -18.11
CA GLY A 166 24.24 -3.73 -18.76
C GLY A 166 24.03 -5.24 -18.84
N THR A 167 22.90 -5.79 -18.36
CA THR A 167 22.55 -7.22 -18.47
C THR A 167 21.61 -7.51 -19.65
N ARG A 168 21.27 -8.78 -19.93
CA ARG A 168 20.25 -9.14 -20.94
C ARG A 168 18.84 -8.60 -20.66
N PHE A 169 18.62 -8.09 -19.44
CA PHE A 169 17.39 -7.44 -19.00
C PHE A 169 17.49 -5.90 -19.05
N ASP A 170 18.62 -5.37 -19.50
CA ASP A 170 18.80 -3.95 -19.76
C ASP A 170 17.79 -3.49 -20.82
N GLY A 171 16.97 -2.50 -20.47
CA GLY A 171 15.82 -2.09 -21.28
C GLY A 171 14.47 -2.66 -20.87
N LEU A 172 14.35 -3.42 -19.76
CA LEU A 172 13.05 -3.69 -19.11
C LEU A 172 12.26 -2.37 -19.04
N PRO A 173 11.05 -2.28 -19.62
CA PRO A 173 10.40 -0.99 -19.77
C PRO A 173 10.11 -0.47 -18.37
N GLN A 174 10.42 0.79 -18.09
CA GLN A 174 9.98 1.42 -16.84
C GLN A 174 8.47 1.24 -16.60
N GLY A 175 7.68 1.02 -17.66
CA GLY A 175 6.28 0.63 -17.58
C GLY A 175 6.01 -0.74 -16.96
N MET A 176 6.82 -1.77 -17.25
CA MET A 176 6.67 -3.11 -16.65
C MET A 176 6.91 -3.06 -15.14
N LEU A 177 7.96 -2.37 -14.72
CA LEU A 177 8.25 -2.23 -13.30
C LEU A 177 7.12 -1.50 -12.56
N LYS A 178 6.57 -0.44 -13.16
CA LYS A 178 5.40 0.25 -12.62
C LYS A 178 4.16 -0.64 -12.56
N LEU A 179 3.97 -1.53 -13.52
CA LEU A 179 2.87 -2.49 -13.54
C LEU A 179 3.02 -3.55 -12.44
N LEU A 180 4.24 -4.05 -12.22
CA LEU A 180 4.55 -4.95 -11.11
C LEU A 180 4.33 -4.25 -9.75
N LEU A 181 4.78 -2.99 -9.62
CA LEU A 181 4.50 -2.21 -8.41
C LEU A 181 3.00 -1.97 -8.21
N GLN A 182 2.26 -1.67 -9.28
CA GLN A 182 0.80 -1.54 -9.23
C GLN A 182 0.15 -2.84 -8.78
N ALA A 183 0.61 -3.99 -9.30
CA ALA A 183 0.12 -5.30 -8.92
C ALA A 183 0.34 -5.59 -7.42
N VAL A 184 1.48 -5.22 -6.84
CA VAL A 184 1.71 -5.40 -5.40
C VAL A 184 0.84 -4.47 -4.55
N HIS A 185 0.56 -3.24 -4.99
CA HIS A 185 -0.42 -2.39 -4.29
C HIS A 185 -1.83 -2.98 -4.34
N GLN A 186 -2.24 -3.50 -5.51
CA GLN A 186 -3.50 -4.22 -5.65
C GLN A 186 -3.51 -5.44 -4.73
N GLU A 187 -2.42 -6.20 -4.71
CA GLU A 187 -2.27 -7.36 -3.84
C GLU A 187 -2.49 -7.00 -2.38
N ALA A 188 -1.77 -6.00 -1.87
CA ALA A 188 -1.87 -5.54 -0.49
C ALA A 188 -3.30 -5.08 -0.13
N PHE A 189 -3.90 -4.20 -0.94
CA PHE A 189 -5.23 -3.67 -0.61
C PHE A 189 -6.32 -4.72 -0.76
N PHE A 190 -6.37 -5.46 -1.87
CA PHE A 190 -7.43 -6.43 -2.10
C PHE A 190 -7.30 -7.68 -1.23
N PHE A 191 -6.09 -8.11 -0.88
CA PHE A 191 -5.89 -9.18 0.10
C PHE A 191 -6.41 -8.78 1.48
N SER A 192 -6.12 -7.55 1.93
CA SER A 192 -6.56 -7.06 3.24
C SER A 192 -8.03 -6.63 3.28
N LEU A 193 -8.63 -6.32 2.13
CA LEU A 193 -9.98 -5.72 2.06
C LEU A 193 -11.07 -6.58 2.73
N PRO A 194 -11.14 -7.93 2.55
CA PRO A 194 -12.08 -8.77 3.26
C PRO A 194 -11.95 -8.67 4.79
N PHE A 195 -10.73 -8.63 5.32
CA PHE A 195 -10.48 -8.50 6.76
C PHE A 195 -10.99 -7.17 7.30
N VAL A 196 -10.84 -6.08 6.55
CA VAL A 196 -11.34 -4.76 6.95
C VAL A 196 -12.87 -4.69 6.88
N LEU A 197 -13.47 -5.20 5.80
CA LEU A 197 -14.91 -5.10 5.57
C LEU A 197 -15.73 -6.03 6.46
N LEU A 198 -15.33 -7.29 6.59
CA LEU A 198 -16.07 -8.29 7.37
C LEU A 198 -15.98 -8.03 8.89
N GLN A 199 -14.98 -7.26 9.30
CA GLN A 199 -14.74 -6.94 10.70
C GLN A 199 -15.44 -5.67 11.17
N TRP A 200 -16.19 -5.01 10.30
CA TRP A 200 -16.94 -3.82 10.67
C TRP A 200 -18.07 -4.17 11.64
N SER A 201 -17.96 -3.66 12.87
CA SER A 201 -18.88 -3.94 13.96
C SER A 201 -20.03 -2.92 14.12
N GLY A 202 -20.22 -2.04 13.13
CA GLY A 202 -21.25 -0.99 13.10
C GLY A 202 -20.89 0.31 13.84
N GLY A 203 -19.62 0.48 14.23
CA GLY A 203 -19.09 1.75 14.75
C GLY A 203 -18.83 2.75 13.62
N ALA A 204 -19.12 4.04 13.87
CA ALA A 204 -18.80 5.14 12.96
C ALA A 204 -17.29 5.44 12.94
N GLU A 205 -16.58 5.03 13.99
CA GLU A 205 -15.15 5.22 14.23
C GLU A 205 -14.31 4.59 13.10
N TYR A 206 -14.79 3.50 12.50
CA TYR A 206 -14.08 2.78 11.45
C TYR A 206 -14.36 3.30 10.04
N ILE A 207 -15.38 4.16 9.86
CA ILE A 207 -15.79 4.63 8.52
C ILE A 207 -14.61 5.29 7.81
N PHE A 208 -13.85 6.14 8.52
CA PHE A 208 -12.71 6.83 7.94
C PHE A 208 -11.63 5.86 7.45
N PHE A 209 -11.19 4.95 8.33
CA PHE A 209 -10.15 3.96 8.00
C PHE A 209 -10.59 3.05 6.85
N THR A 210 -11.80 2.48 6.95
CA THR A 210 -12.35 1.58 5.94
C THR A 210 -12.51 2.28 4.60
N THR A 211 -13.01 3.52 4.58
CA THR A 211 -13.13 4.31 3.36
C THR A 211 -11.77 4.60 2.75
N LEU A 212 -10.74 4.87 3.56
CA LEU A 212 -9.38 5.09 3.07
C LEU A 212 -8.79 3.82 2.43
N VAL A 213 -9.02 2.64 3.01
CA VAL A 213 -8.61 1.35 2.42
C VAL A 213 -9.37 1.08 1.12
N VAL A 214 -10.70 1.21 1.10
CA VAL A 214 -11.53 0.98 -0.09
C VAL A 214 -11.15 1.95 -1.22
N SER A 215 -10.94 3.23 -0.90
CA SER A 215 -10.52 4.24 -1.87
C SER A 215 -9.14 3.93 -2.44
N ALA A 216 -8.18 3.49 -1.59
CA ALA A 216 -6.86 3.11 -2.06
C ALA A 216 -6.89 1.85 -2.95
N ALA A 217 -7.73 0.87 -2.61
CA ALA A 217 -7.99 -0.29 -3.45
C ALA A 217 -8.55 0.14 -4.83
N ALA A 218 -9.54 1.03 -4.85
CA ALA A 218 -10.10 1.55 -6.10
C ALA A 218 -9.05 2.32 -6.93
N ILE A 219 -8.29 3.22 -6.30
CA ILE A 219 -7.18 3.95 -6.94
C ILE A 219 -6.19 2.97 -7.58
N SER A 220 -5.90 1.83 -6.94
CA SER A 220 -4.93 0.86 -7.46
C SER A 220 -5.37 0.16 -8.76
N ILE A 221 -6.67 0.09 -9.06
CA ILE A 221 -7.23 -0.49 -10.29
C ILE A 221 -7.43 0.57 -11.38
N ILE A 222 -7.76 1.81 -11.01
CA ILE A 222 -8.08 2.87 -11.96
C ILE A 222 -6.78 3.51 -12.48
N ASP A 223 -6.26 2.97 -13.59
CA ASP A 223 -4.95 3.37 -14.12
C ASP A 223 -4.72 4.88 -14.26
N PRO A 224 -5.65 5.68 -14.82
CA PRO A 224 -5.41 7.12 -14.97
C PRO A 224 -5.16 7.80 -13.62
N VAL A 225 -5.88 7.36 -12.58
CA VAL A 225 -5.76 7.89 -11.22
C VAL A 225 -4.49 7.38 -10.56
N TYR A 226 -4.19 6.08 -10.67
CA TYR A 226 -2.96 5.48 -10.15
C TYR A 226 -1.71 6.15 -10.72
N PHE A 227 -1.63 6.29 -12.05
CA PHE A 227 -0.45 6.88 -12.70
C PHE A 227 -0.37 8.40 -12.51
N TRP A 228 -1.50 9.08 -12.32
CA TRP A 228 -1.51 10.48 -11.87
C TRP A 228 -0.88 10.59 -10.48
N LEU A 229 -1.33 9.76 -9.52
CA LEU A 229 -0.79 9.70 -8.17
C LEU A 229 0.72 9.36 -8.19
N ALA A 230 1.13 8.39 -9.02
CA ALA A 230 2.51 7.95 -9.16
C ALA A 230 3.45 9.04 -9.73
N ARG A 231 2.91 10.06 -10.41
CA ARG A 231 3.70 11.22 -10.86
C ARG A 231 4.13 12.11 -9.68
N HIS A 232 3.35 12.11 -8.60
CA HIS A 232 3.62 12.88 -7.39
C HIS A 232 4.36 12.02 -6.37
N ARG A 233 5.68 12.21 -6.26
CA ARG A 233 6.54 11.37 -5.43
C ARG A 233 6.08 11.22 -3.98
N ALA A 234 5.63 12.30 -3.33
CA ALA A 234 5.17 12.26 -1.95
C ALA A 234 3.86 11.48 -1.80
N LEU A 235 2.90 11.67 -2.72
CA LEU A 235 1.64 10.92 -2.71
C LEU A 235 1.86 9.44 -2.99
N TYR A 236 2.72 9.11 -3.96
CA TYR A 236 3.08 7.74 -4.26
C TYR A 236 3.76 7.03 -3.09
N PHE A 237 4.65 7.75 -2.40
CA PHE A 237 5.27 7.25 -1.19
C PHE A 237 4.25 7.02 -0.07
N GLY A 238 3.35 7.98 0.18
CA GLY A 238 2.29 7.83 1.16
C GLY A 238 1.36 6.65 0.84
N PHE A 239 1.02 6.46 -0.44
CA PHE A 239 0.22 5.34 -0.93
C PHE A 239 0.92 3.99 -0.71
N HIS A 240 2.23 3.93 -0.94
CA HIS A 240 3.03 2.75 -0.67
C HIS A 240 3.13 2.43 0.83
N ALA A 241 3.42 3.44 1.66
CA ALA A 241 3.44 3.28 3.11
C ALA A 241 2.07 2.83 3.65
N TRP A 242 0.98 3.35 3.07
CA TRP A 242 -0.37 2.95 3.40
C TRP A 242 -0.66 1.49 3.03
N ALA A 243 -0.28 1.06 1.82
CA ALA A 243 -0.41 -0.33 1.40
C ALA A 243 0.38 -1.28 2.31
N LEU A 244 1.59 -0.88 2.71
CA LEU A 244 2.44 -1.66 3.62
C LEU A 244 1.78 -1.81 4.98
N PHE A 245 1.33 -0.69 5.55
CA PHE A 245 0.68 -0.67 6.86
C PHE A 245 -0.56 -1.58 6.87
N VAL A 246 -1.45 -1.43 5.89
CA VAL A 246 -2.69 -2.23 5.79
C VAL A 246 -2.40 -3.71 5.56
N ALA A 247 -1.36 -4.06 4.80
CA ALA A 247 -0.92 -5.45 4.66
C ALA A 247 -0.40 -5.98 6.00
N LEU A 248 0.51 -5.27 6.67
CA LEU A 248 1.10 -5.70 7.94
C LEU A 248 0.07 -5.89 9.06
N LEU A 249 -0.99 -5.07 9.09
CA LEU A 249 -2.08 -5.24 10.06
C LEU A 249 -2.76 -6.61 9.95
N VAL A 250 -2.82 -7.19 8.75
CA VAL A 250 -3.37 -8.52 8.52
C VAL A 250 -2.29 -9.59 8.68
N LEU A 251 -1.08 -9.36 8.17
CA LEU A 251 -0.05 -10.40 8.11
C LEU A 251 0.63 -10.68 9.46
N LEU A 252 0.91 -9.65 10.26
CA LEU A 252 1.63 -9.84 11.53
C LEU A 252 0.88 -10.77 12.51
N PRO A 253 -0.44 -10.60 12.73
CA PRO A 253 -1.19 -11.56 13.52
C PRO A 253 -1.16 -12.98 12.92
N LEU A 254 -1.28 -13.10 11.60
CA LEU A 254 -1.33 -14.41 10.93
C LEU A 254 0.00 -15.19 11.07
N ILE A 255 1.14 -14.50 10.95
CA ILE A 255 2.46 -15.13 11.04
C ILE A 255 2.83 -15.42 12.50
N PHE A 256 2.72 -14.40 13.35
CA PHE A 256 3.30 -14.44 14.69
C PHE A 256 2.28 -14.77 15.80
N HIS A 257 1.01 -14.94 15.45
CA HIS A 257 -0.09 -15.16 16.40
C HIS A 257 -0.20 -14.04 17.44
N TRP A 258 0.13 -12.81 17.03
CA TRP A 258 0.08 -11.64 17.89
C TRP A 258 -1.35 -11.14 18.10
N GLY A 259 -1.57 -10.52 19.27
CA GLY A 259 -2.77 -9.74 19.56
C GLY A 259 -2.88 -8.52 18.64
N THR A 260 -4.10 -7.99 18.54
CA THR A 260 -4.40 -6.82 17.68
C THR A 260 -3.55 -5.61 18.05
N ASP A 261 -3.36 -5.37 19.34
CA ASP A 261 -2.55 -4.30 19.92
C ASP A 261 -1.09 -4.36 19.47
N SER A 262 -0.48 -5.54 19.60
CA SER A 262 0.91 -5.79 19.23
C SER A 262 1.09 -5.67 17.72
N ALA A 263 0.18 -6.27 16.94
CA ALA A 263 0.23 -6.17 15.48
C ALA A 263 0.08 -4.73 14.98
N LEU A 264 -0.83 -3.95 15.56
CA LEU A 264 -1.04 -2.55 15.20
C LEU A 264 0.20 -1.70 15.47
N ALA A 265 0.82 -1.86 16.64
CA ALA A 265 2.05 -1.17 17.00
C ALA A 265 3.21 -1.53 16.06
N TRP A 266 3.44 -2.83 15.82
CA TRP A 266 4.52 -3.29 14.95
C TRP A 266 4.29 -2.95 13.48
N ALA A 267 3.05 -2.92 13.00
CA ALA A 267 2.74 -2.44 11.65
C ALA A 267 3.20 -0.98 11.47
N GLY A 268 2.98 -0.13 12.47
CA GLY A 268 3.50 1.24 12.49
C GLY A 268 5.03 1.31 12.43
N TRP A 269 5.71 0.59 13.33
CA TRP A 269 7.17 0.55 13.38
C TRP A 269 7.82 0.03 12.10
N LEU A 270 7.32 -1.07 11.56
CA LEU A 270 7.84 -1.65 10.32
C LEU A 270 7.55 -0.74 9.12
N THR A 271 6.37 -0.11 9.06
CA THR A 271 6.08 0.88 8.01
C THR A 271 7.04 2.06 8.09
N ALA A 272 7.31 2.58 9.29
CA ALA A 272 8.27 3.67 9.50
C ALA A 272 9.71 3.27 9.15
N LEU A 273 10.10 2.02 9.42
CA LEU A 273 11.42 1.46 9.09
C LEU A 273 11.59 1.34 7.56
N PHE A 274 10.63 0.72 6.89
CA PHE A 274 10.66 0.50 5.44
C PHE A 274 10.37 1.77 4.63
N ALA A 275 9.86 2.82 5.27
CA ALA A 275 9.78 4.16 4.73
C ALA A 275 11.15 4.85 4.55
N LEU A 276 12.17 4.49 5.36
CA LEU A 276 13.46 5.21 5.42
C LEU A 276 14.21 5.30 4.07
N PRO A 277 14.34 4.23 3.26
CA PRO A 277 15.07 4.28 1.99
C PRO A 277 14.48 5.30 1.00
N SER A 278 13.17 5.55 1.07
CA SER A 278 12.44 6.44 0.16
C SER A 278 12.77 7.92 0.38
N PHE A 279 13.19 8.29 1.60
CA PHE A 279 13.57 9.65 1.98
C PHE A 279 15.02 10.00 1.63
N TRP A 280 15.86 9.01 1.30
CA TRP A 280 17.26 9.23 0.94
C TRP A 280 17.43 10.23 -0.22
N ARG A 281 16.41 10.35 -1.10
CA ARG A 281 16.41 11.31 -2.22
C ARG A 281 15.50 12.54 -2.03
N PHE A 282 14.97 12.81 -0.84
CA PHE A 282 14.19 14.03 -0.56
C PHE A 282 15.14 15.23 -0.44
N GLY A 283 15.02 16.24 -1.31
CA GLY A 283 15.92 17.40 -1.37
C GLY A 283 15.61 18.46 -0.29
N GLY A 284 16.64 19.17 0.19
CA GLY A 284 16.52 20.28 1.15
C GLY A 284 17.86 21.01 1.32
N PRO A 285 17.85 22.28 1.80
CA PRO A 285 19.01 23.19 1.75
C PRO A 285 20.18 22.78 2.65
N ARG A 286 19.94 21.97 3.70
CA ARG A 286 20.98 21.48 4.62
C ARG A 286 20.78 20.00 4.95
N LYS A 287 21.87 19.22 4.95
CA LYS A 287 21.84 17.75 5.14
C LYS A 287 21.23 17.31 6.49
N TRP A 288 21.44 18.05 7.58
CA TRP A 288 20.97 17.64 8.91
C TRP A 288 19.45 17.83 9.11
N PHE A 289 18.85 18.90 8.60
CA PHE A 289 17.39 19.10 8.63
C PHE A 289 16.63 17.98 7.90
N ARG A 290 17.26 17.34 6.90
CA ARG A 290 16.68 16.17 6.21
C ARG A 290 16.59 14.97 7.14
N TRP A 291 17.62 14.72 7.93
CA TRP A 291 17.63 13.64 8.92
C TRP A 291 16.64 13.90 10.05
N LEU A 292 16.54 15.13 10.53
CA LEU A 292 15.52 15.48 11.53
C LEU A 292 14.11 15.33 10.99
N GLY A 293 13.82 15.82 9.78
CA GLY A 293 12.52 15.64 9.15
C GLY A 293 12.17 14.17 8.94
N LEU A 294 13.14 13.36 8.54
CA LEU A 294 12.98 11.91 8.40
C LEU A 294 12.64 11.25 9.74
N ILE A 295 13.43 11.52 10.77
CA ILE A 295 13.20 10.98 12.12
C ILE A 295 11.81 11.40 12.60
N LEU A 296 11.44 12.67 12.44
CA LEU A 296 10.14 13.18 12.85
C LEU A 296 8.99 12.48 12.13
N VAL A 297 9.06 12.33 10.79
CA VAL A 297 8.02 11.63 10.02
C VAL A 297 7.98 10.14 10.37
N SER A 298 9.12 9.47 10.52
CA SER A 298 9.17 8.07 10.93
C SER A 298 8.61 7.88 12.34
N CYS A 299 8.89 8.77 13.29
CA CYS A 299 8.30 8.74 14.62
C CYS A 299 6.78 8.96 14.56
N LEU A 300 6.31 9.91 13.74
CA LEU A 300 4.87 10.12 13.54
C LEU A 300 4.19 8.86 12.98
N ILE A 301 4.77 8.23 11.95
CA ILE A 301 4.23 6.99 11.38
C ILE A 301 4.25 5.86 12.43
N ALA A 302 5.35 5.68 13.15
CA ALA A 302 5.51 4.59 14.11
C ALA A 302 4.58 4.72 15.33
N LEU A 303 4.37 5.94 15.80
CA LEU A 303 3.62 6.20 17.03
C LEU A 303 2.13 6.46 16.79
N SER A 304 1.74 6.94 15.59
CA SER A 304 0.35 7.26 15.27
C SER A 304 -0.65 6.12 15.50
N PRO A 305 -0.36 4.82 15.25
CA PRO A 305 -1.33 3.76 15.47
C PRO A 305 -1.76 3.64 16.92
N ARG A 306 -0.92 4.02 17.90
CA ARG A 306 -1.27 3.98 19.32
C ARG A 306 -2.37 4.98 19.69
N TRP A 307 -2.41 6.12 19.00
CA TRP A 307 -3.40 7.18 19.22
C TRP A 307 -4.64 7.01 18.34
N LEU A 308 -4.43 6.45 17.14
CA LEU A 308 -5.47 6.23 16.14
C LEU A 308 -6.07 4.81 16.21
N ALA A 309 -5.66 3.98 17.18
CA ALA A 309 -6.17 2.63 17.36
C ALA A 309 -7.70 2.55 17.35
N PRO A 310 -8.45 3.45 18.03
CA PRO A 310 -9.92 3.42 18.01
C PRO A 310 -10.55 3.58 16.63
N LEU A 311 -9.81 4.11 15.64
CA LEU A 311 -10.27 4.26 14.26
C LEU A 311 -9.98 3.03 13.39
N VAL A 312 -9.15 2.11 13.88
CA VAL A 312 -8.77 0.89 13.15
C VAL A 312 -9.58 -0.28 13.69
N PRO A 313 -10.33 -1.01 12.86
CA PRO A 313 -11.06 -2.19 13.31
C PRO A 313 -10.10 -3.29 13.78
N PRO A 314 -10.46 -4.08 14.82
CA PRO A 314 -9.62 -5.16 15.29
C PRO A 314 -9.72 -6.35 14.33
N LEU A 315 -8.85 -6.40 13.31
CA LEU A 315 -8.90 -7.32 12.15
C LEU A 315 -8.90 -8.83 12.49
N THR A 316 -8.70 -9.18 13.76
CA THR A 316 -8.62 -10.56 14.26
C THR A 316 -9.69 -10.89 15.29
N LEU A 317 -10.56 -9.96 15.67
CA LEU A 317 -11.56 -10.16 16.73
C LEU A 317 -12.96 -9.78 16.27
N SER A 318 -13.89 -10.73 16.21
CA SER A 318 -15.31 -10.48 15.87
C SER A 318 -16.27 -10.98 16.95
N LEU A 319 -17.45 -10.36 17.05
CA LEU A 319 -18.54 -10.91 17.86
C LEU A 319 -19.27 -12.02 17.09
N GLN A 320 -19.45 -13.18 17.72
CA GLN A 320 -20.31 -14.26 17.23
C GLN A 320 -21.71 -14.17 17.80
N GLU A 321 -21.81 -14.01 19.12
CA GLU A 321 -23.08 -13.88 19.83
C GLU A 321 -23.00 -12.71 20.80
N ARG A 322 -24.13 -12.02 20.97
CA ARG A 322 -24.26 -10.89 21.89
C ARG A 322 -25.68 -10.85 22.42
N ALA A 323 -25.82 -10.58 23.71
CA ALA A 323 -27.14 -10.47 24.34
C ALA A 323 -27.08 -9.59 25.59
N VAL A 324 -28.15 -8.85 25.82
CA VAL A 324 -28.47 -8.26 27.11
C VAL A 324 -29.57 -9.11 27.74
N ALA A 325 -29.45 -9.45 29.02
CA ALA A 325 -30.29 -10.43 29.67
C ALA A 325 -30.54 -10.11 31.15
N LEU A 326 -31.74 -10.46 31.64
CA LEU A 326 -32.12 -10.30 33.05
C LEU A 326 -31.46 -11.35 33.94
N SER A 327 -31.16 -12.53 33.39
CA SER A 327 -30.57 -13.63 34.16
C SER A 327 -29.48 -14.36 33.36
N PHE A 328 -28.68 -15.17 34.06
CA PHE A 328 -27.53 -15.83 33.45
C PHE A 328 -27.27 -17.20 34.07
N ASN A 329 -27.20 -18.24 33.25
CA ASN A 329 -26.76 -19.56 33.67
C ASN A 329 -25.23 -19.60 33.69
N ARG A 330 -24.64 -19.57 34.89
CA ARG A 330 -23.17 -19.57 35.07
C ARG A 330 -22.52 -20.91 34.73
N ALA A 331 -23.23 -22.02 34.94
CA ALA A 331 -22.72 -23.36 34.63
C ALA A 331 -22.58 -23.55 33.11
N GLU A 332 -23.62 -23.16 32.37
CA GLU A 332 -23.64 -23.26 30.90
C GLU A 332 -22.99 -22.07 30.19
N ARG A 333 -22.72 -20.98 30.94
CA ARG A 333 -22.17 -19.70 30.43
C ARG A 333 -23.06 -19.13 29.33
N LYS A 334 -24.37 -19.09 29.59
CA LYS A 334 -25.39 -18.62 28.65
C LYS A 334 -26.30 -17.57 29.29
N PRO A 335 -26.66 -16.52 28.53
CA PRO A 335 -27.69 -15.58 28.95
C PRO A 335 -29.06 -16.26 28.98
N LEU A 336 -29.93 -15.81 29.89
CA LEU A 336 -31.30 -16.26 30.03
C LEU A 336 -32.22 -15.03 30.07
N VAL A 337 -33.39 -15.10 29.42
CA VAL A 337 -34.32 -13.97 29.32
C VAL A 337 -33.63 -12.75 28.69
N SER A 338 -33.16 -12.96 27.45
CA SER A 338 -32.52 -11.91 26.64
C SER A 338 -33.55 -11.05 25.94
N GLY A 339 -33.26 -9.75 25.80
CA GLY A 339 -34.12 -8.81 25.08
C GLY A 339 -33.40 -7.55 24.64
N GLU A 340 -34.09 -6.75 23.82
CA GLU A 340 -33.65 -5.40 23.41
C GLU A 340 -34.52 -4.30 24.05
N VAL A 341 -35.59 -4.68 24.76
CA VAL A 341 -36.49 -3.78 25.49
C VAL A 341 -36.75 -4.39 26.85
N PHE A 342 -36.62 -3.58 27.91
CA PHE A 342 -36.88 -3.95 29.29
C PHE A 342 -37.65 -2.83 29.99
N SER A 343 -38.44 -3.15 30.99
CA SER A 343 -39.07 -2.16 31.90
C SER A 343 -38.13 -1.76 33.03
N ALA A 344 -38.37 -0.59 33.63
CA ALA A 344 -37.61 -0.08 34.78
C ALA A 344 -37.65 -1.05 35.97
N ASP A 345 -38.78 -1.74 36.17
CA ASP A 345 -38.96 -2.73 37.23
C ASP A 345 -38.15 -4.02 36.98
N GLU A 346 -38.13 -4.52 35.73
CA GLU A 346 -37.37 -5.73 35.38
C GLU A 346 -35.87 -5.56 35.62
N VAL A 347 -35.33 -4.37 35.34
CA VAL A 347 -33.88 -4.10 35.43
C VAL A 347 -33.42 -3.76 36.84
N ALA A 348 -34.33 -3.66 37.82
CA ALA A 348 -33.99 -3.33 39.21
C ALA A 348 -32.99 -4.34 39.83
N GLY A 349 -33.05 -5.60 39.40
CA GLY A 349 -32.11 -6.66 39.80
C GLY A 349 -30.75 -6.61 39.11
N GLY A 350 -30.57 -5.70 38.15
CA GLY A 350 -29.39 -5.56 37.30
C GLY A 350 -29.52 -6.26 35.94
N LEU A 351 -28.54 -6.02 35.08
CA LEU A 351 -28.48 -6.57 33.73
C LEU A 351 -27.18 -7.30 33.46
N TYR A 352 -27.27 -8.43 32.77
CA TYR A 352 -26.15 -9.13 32.19
C TYR A 352 -25.93 -8.65 30.76
N ALA A 353 -24.69 -8.32 30.43
CA ALA A 353 -24.24 -8.20 29.04
C ALA A 353 -23.36 -9.40 28.74
N TYR A 354 -23.77 -10.24 27.80
CA TYR A 354 -23.08 -11.45 27.36
C TYR A 354 -22.48 -11.26 25.97
N THR A 355 -21.26 -11.74 25.79
CA THR A 355 -20.54 -11.67 24.52
C THR A 355 -19.75 -12.95 24.25
N ALA A 356 -19.89 -13.47 23.03
CA ALA A 356 -19.03 -14.49 22.46
C ALA A 356 -18.13 -13.84 21.41
N ILE A 357 -16.82 -13.92 21.64
CA ILE A 357 -15.77 -13.32 20.80
C ILE A 357 -15.06 -14.44 20.06
N LYS A 358 -15.04 -14.32 18.73
CA LYS A 358 -14.23 -15.10 17.82
C LYS A 358 -12.84 -14.45 17.74
N ALA A 359 -11.83 -15.19 18.17
CA ALA A 359 -10.43 -14.77 18.14
C ALA A 359 -9.55 -15.94 17.66
N PRO A 360 -9.47 -16.20 16.34
CA PRO A 360 -8.80 -17.37 15.76
C PRO A 360 -7.35 -17.54 16.21
N LEU A 361 -6.65 -16.42 16.42
CA LEU A 361 -5.24 -16.39 16.80
C LEU A 361 -5.04 -16.34 18.33
N GLY A 362 -6.13 -16.31 19.08
CA GLY A 362 -6.16 -16.02 20.51
C GLY A 362 -6.56 -14.58 20.79
N LEU A 363 -7.10 -14.33 21.99
CA LEU A 363 -7.57 -12.99 22.37
C LEU A 363 -6.40 -12.06 22.71
N GLY A 364 -5.42 -12.55 23.46
CA GLY A 364 -4.12 -11.90 23.72
C GLY A 364 -4.15 -10.54 24.46
N GLN A 365 -5.34 -9.97 24.69
CA GLN A 365 -5.54 -8.64 25.27
C GLN A 365 -6.78 -8.61 26.16
N GLU A 366 -6.86 -7.59 27.01
CA GLU A 366 -8.03 -7.35 27.85
C GLU A 366 -9.22 -6.83 27.04
N VAL A 367 -10.42 -7.20 27.48
CA VAL A 367 -11.68 -6.75 26.89
C VAL A 367 -12.56 -6.15 27.98
N TYR A 368 -13.37 -5.19 27.58
CA TYR A 368 -14.19 -4.38 28.45
C TYR A 368 -15.61 -4.24 27.91
N HIS A 369 -16.59 -4.15 28.81
CA HIS A 369 -17.91 -3.62 28.48
C HIS A 369 -18.00 -2.15 28.90
N TYR A 370 -18.18 -1.27 27.92
CA TYR A 370 -18.44 0.16 28.10
C TYR A 370 -19.94 0.37 28.02
N TRP A 371 -20.56 0.83 29.11
CA TRP A 371 -21.99 1.07 29.18
C TRP A 371 -22.28 2.55 28.90
N PHE A 372 -23.24 2.80 28.03
CA PHE A 372 -23.71 4.13 27.69
C PHE A 372 -25.22 4.24 27.92
N ARG A 373 -25.66 5.39 28.41
CA ARG A 373 -27.06 5.80 28.47
C ARG A 373 -27.22 7.14 27.76
N ASP A 374 -28.08 7.19 26.75
CA ASP A 374 -28.35 8.36 25.91
C ASP A 374 -27.09 9.06 25.36
N GLY A 375 -26.05 8.26 25.11
CA GLY A 375 -24.77 8.71 24.57
C GLY A 375 -23.69 9.00 25.61
N GLU A 376 -24.04 9.11 26.90
CA GLU A 376 -23.09 9.33 27.98
C GLU A 376 -22.55 7.99 28.52
N GLN A 377 -21.24 7.88 28.69
CA GLN A 377 -20.63 6.69 29.28
C GLN A 377 -20.89 6.65 30.78
N VAL A 378 -21.56 5.61 31.26
CA VAL A 378 -21.92 5.43 32.68
C VAL A 378 -21.08 4.37 33.40
N ASP A 379 -20.40 3.49 32.66
CA ASP A 379 -19.59 2.43 33.26
C ASP A 379 -18.53 1.87 32.30
N ARG A 380 -17.47 1.30 32.86
CA ARG A 380 -16.44 0.53 32.15
C ARG A 380 -16.05 -0.68 33.00
N ILE A 381 -16.45 -1.87 32.56
CA ILE A 381 -16.28 -3.11 33.32
C ILE A 381 -15.24 -4.01 32.63
N PRO A 382 -14.10 -4.33 33.28
CA PRO A 382 -13.14 -5.30 32.75
C PRO A 382 -13.73 -6.71 32.76
N LEU A 383 -13.45 -7.47 31.72
CA LEU A 383 -14.09 -8.76 31.49
C LEU A 383 -13.13 -9.92 31.76
N LYS A 384 -13.61 -10.90 32.52
CA LYS A 384 -12.94 -12.21 32.63
C LYS A 384 -13.35 -13.07 31.44
N VAL A 385 -12.37 -13.58 30.74
CA VAL A 385 -12.58 -14.33 29.50
C VAL A 385 -12.49 -15.81 29.79
N PHE A 386 -13.47 -16.57 29.32
CA PHE A 386 -13.57 -18.02 29.51
C PHE A 386 -13.61 -18.72 28.15
N GLY A 387 -12.97 -19.89 28.02
CA GLY A 387 -12.95 -20.66 26.77
C GLY A 387 -11.59 -20.66 26.08
N GLY A 388 -11.57 -21.08 24.81
CA GLY A 388 -10.33 -21.27 24.03
C GLY A 388 -10.60 -21.58 22.56
N ARG A 389 -9.54 -21.90 21.80
CA ARG A 389 -9.55 -21.96 20.32
C ARG A 389 -10.67 -22.80 19.69
N GLU A 390 -11.12 -23.89 20.33
CA GLU A 390 -12.17 -24.76 19.78
C GLU A 390 -13.61 -24.34 20.14
N SER A 391 -13.81 -23.60 21.24
CA SER A 391 -15.16 -23.26 21.76
C SER A 391 -15.52 -21.77 21.69
N GLY A 392 -14.60 -20.95 21.17
CA GLY A 392 -14.69 -19.49 21.19
C GLY A 392 -14.43 -18.92 22.58
N PHE A 393 -14.24 -17.60 22.66
CA PHE A 393 -14.09 -16.90 23.93
C PHE A 393 -15.45 -16.36 24.38
N ARG A 394 -15.87 -16.70 25.58
CA ARG A 394 -17.13 -16.25 26.18
C ARG A 394 -16.84 -15.37 27.37
N THR A 395 -17.58 -14.28 27.47
CA THR A 395 -17.50 -13.39 28.61
C THR A 395 -18.82 -12.70 28.89
N TRP A 396 -18.96 -12.18 30.09
CA TRP A 396 -20.12 -11.41 30.50
C TRP A 396 -19.77 -10.45 31.64
N SER A 397 -20.52 -9.36 31.71
CA SER A 397 -20.56 -8.48 32.89
C SER A 397 -21.95 -8.49 33.50
N HIS A 398 -22.04 -8.33 34.81
CA HIS A 398 -23.31 -8.12 35.51
C HIS A 398 -23.33 -6.72 36.12
N LYS A 399 -24.13 -5.82 35.55
CA LYS A 399 -24.32 -4.46 36.07
C LYS A 399 -25.48 -4.49 37.08
N ARG A 400 -25.13 -4.59 38.36
CA ARG A 400 -26.09 -4.63 39.49
C ARG A 400 -26.71 -3.28 39.82
N HIS A 401 -25.98 -2.21 39.56
CA HIS A 401 -26.42 -0.85 39.84
C HIS A 401 -26.75 -0.17 38.51
N ILE A 402 -28.03 -0.24 38.14
CA ILE A 402 -28.62 0.56 37.07
C ILE A 402 -29.03 1.91 37.69
N PRO A 403 -28.54 3.06 37.18
CA PRO A 403 -28.93 4.38 37.65
C PRO A 403 -30.45 4.57 37.59
N VAL A 404 -31.02 5.31 38.54
CA VAL A 404 -32.43 5.71 38.57
C VAL A 404 -32.51 7.22 38.36
N PRO A 405 -33.34 7.74 37.44
CA PRO A 405 -34.21 7.02 36.49
C PRO A 405 -33.42 6.12 35.52
N SER A 406 -33.93 4.91 35.24
CA SER A 406 -33.24 3.90 34.43
C SER A 406 -33.61 3.96 32.95
N GLU A 407 -34.70 4.66 32.63
CA GLU A 407 -35.28 4.79 31.31
C GLU A 407 -34.32 5.44 30.31
N GLY A 408 -34.50 5.12 29.04
CA GLY A 408 -33.75 5.73 27.94
C GLY A 408 -33.06 4.70 27.05
N ARG A 409 -32.22 5.19 26.13
CA ARG A 409 -31.51 4.34 25.17
C ARG A 409 -30.19 3.92 25.74
N TRP A 410 -30.00 2.61 25.82
CA TRP A 410 -28.79 2.01 26.33
C TRP A 410 -27.97 1.36 25.23
N ARG A 411 -26.65 1.40 25.43
CA ARG A 411 -25.70 0.73 24.54
C ARG A 411 -24.56 0.17 25.36
N VAL A 412 -24.20 -1.08 25.09
CA VAL A 412 -22.99 -1.70 25.64
C VAL A 412 -22.03 -1.97 24.50
N GLU A 413 -20.85 -1.36 24.58
CA GLU A 413 -19.79 -1.58 23.62
C GLU A 413 -18.74 -2.51 24.19
N VAL A 414 -18.37 -3.50 23.37
CA VAL A 414 -17.32 -4.46 23.66
C VAL A 414 -16.06 -3.91 23.06
N ARG A 415 -15.11 -3.50 23.90
CA ARG A 415 -13.87 -2.85 23.45
C ARG A 415 -12.63 -3.57 23.93
N THR A 416 -11.57 -3.52 23.12
CA THR A 416 -10.21 -3.92 23.54
C THR A 416 -9.62 -2.90 24.52
N GLY A 417 -8.47 -3.22 25.12
CA GLY A 417 -7.69 -2.28 25.93
C GLY A 417 -7.31 -0.99 25.19
N ASP A 418 -7.08 -1.06 23.88
CA ASP A 418 -6.78 0.10 23.01
C ASP A 418 -8.04 0.81 22.47
N ASN A 419 -9.20 0.59 23.11
CA ASN A 419 -10.49 1.20 22.76
C ASN A 419 -11.00 0.86 21.34
N GLN A 420 -10.57 -0.26 20.74
CA GLN A 420 -11.15 -0.77 19.51
C GLN A 420 -12.46 -1.50 19.81
N ILE A 421 -13.55 -1.07 19.19
CA ILE A 421 -14.88 -1.70 19.26
C ILE A 421 -14.89 -3.04 18.51
N ILE A 422 -14.99 -4.14 19.26
CA ILE A 422 -15.22 -5.48 18.74
C ILE A 422 -16.70 -5.63 18.35
N GLY A 423 -17.61 -5.02 19.12
CA GLY A 423 -18.98 -4.78 18.69
C GLY A 423 -19.89 -4.17 19.74
N VAL A 424 -21.16 -4.03 19.37
CA VAL A 424 -22.11 -3.17 20.06
C VAL A 424 -23.42 -3.91 20.31
N MET A 425 -23.97 -3.78 21.52
CA MET A 425 -25.33 -4.18 21.91
C MET A 425 -26.14 -2.91 22.17
N ARG A 426 -27.38 -2.84 21.69
CA ARG A 426 -28.28 -1.71 21.92
C ARG A 426 -29.58 -2.25 22.52
N PHE A 427 -30.11 -1.55 23.50
CA PHE A 427 -31.39 -1.88 24.12
C PHE A 427 -32.04 -0.61 24.69
N THR A 428 -33.32 -0.68 25.03
CA THR A 428 -34.07 0.45 25.60
C THR A 428 -34.70 0.03 26.91
N ILE A 429 -34.65 0.92 27.91
CA ILE A 429 -35.39 0.75 29.16
C ILE A 429 -36.61 1.68 29.10
N THR A 430 -37.80 1.11 29.22
CA THR A 430 -39.06 1.85 29.27
C THR A 430 -39.52 2.02 30.71
N PRO A 431 -40.40 3.00 30.98
CA PRO A 431 -41.05 3.13 32.29
C PRO A 431 -41.65 1.83 32.79
#